data_AF-A0A7Y5RXE8-F1
#
_entry.id   AF-A0A7Y5RXE8-F1
#
_cell.length_a   1.000
_cell.length_b   1.000
_cell.length_c   1.000
_cell.angle_alpha   90.00
_cell.angle_beta   90.00
_cell.angle_gamma   90.00
#
_symmetry.space_group_name_H-M   'P 1'
#
loop_
_entity.id
_entity.type
_entity.pdbx_description
1 polymer ?
#
loop_
_entity_poly.entity_id
_entity_poly.type
_entity_poly.pdbx_seq_one_letter_code
_entity_poly.pdbx_strand_id
1 'polypeptide(L)'
;MNQIEEAGGCVTVRFRPSRYVALQPAGHMLTKHQQRILSLLAQYTVGLALRDLRALLGDEVPEWALKKDLSLLKGLGLIGTAGHGRGAFWFLRK
;
A
#
# COMPACT_ATOMS: atom_id res chain seq x y z
N MET A 1 -57.47 5.18 5.70
CA MET A 1 -56.89 5.79 4.48
C MET A 1 -55.45 5.32 4.41
N ASN A 2 -55.19 4.44 3.44
CA ASN A 2 -53.96 3.69 3.26
C ASN A 2 -52.98 4.46 2.37
N GLN A 3 -51.67 4.26 2.56
CA GLN A 3 -50.84 3.62 1.54
C GLN A 3 -49.54 3.08 2.18
N ILE A 4 -49.42 1.75 2.23
CA ILE A 4 -48.18 1.01 2.53
C ILE A 4 -47.74 0.44 1.18
N GLU A 5 -46.55 0.82 0.72
CA GLU A 5 -45.90 0.15 -0.42
C GLU A 5 -44.90 -0.87 0.12
N GLU A 6 -45.32 -2.13 0.07
CA GLU A 6 -44.46 -3.31 0.18
C GLU A 6 -44.04 -3.67 -1.26
N ALA A 7 -42.78 -3.39 -1.58
CA ALA A 7 -42.12 -3.86 -2.80
C ALA A 7 -40.74 -4.39 -2.41
N GLY A 8 -40.68 -5.67 -2.09
CA GLY A 8 -39.51 -6.52 -2.36
C GLY A 8 -38.20 -6.15 -1.66
N GLY A 9 -38.10 -6.48 -0.37
CA GLY A 9 -36.92 -7.18 0.15
C GLY A 9 -35.56 -6.49 0.11
N CYS A 10 -35.46 -5.20 0.45
CA CYS A 10 -34.17 -4.60 0.84
C CYS A 10 -34.37 -3.56 1.95
N VAL A 11 -34.05 -3.96 3.19
CA VAL A 11 -33.94 -3.07 4.34
C VAL A 11 -32.79 -2.09 4.07
N THR A 12 -33.11 -0.83 3.75
CA THR A 12 -32.08 0.20 3.67
C THR A 12 -31.71 0.65 5.07
N VAL A 13 -30.64 0.07 5.61
CA VAL A 13 -30.02 0.51 6.87
C VAL A 13 -29.29 1.83 6.62
N ARG A 14 -29.78 2.93 7.20
CA ARG A 14 -29.04 4.21 7.24
C ARG A 14 -27.93 4.13 8.28
N PHE A 15 -26.74 3.75 7.84
CA PHE A 15 -25.52 3.98 8.62
C PHE A 15 -25.19 5.48 8.58
N ARG A 16 -25.03 6.11 9.74
CA ARG A 16 -24.42 7.45 9.84
C ARG A 16 -22.90 7.28 9.79
N PRO A 17 -22.21 7.66 8.70
CA PRO A 17 -20.76 7.58 8.69
C PRO A 17 -20.22 8.80 9.43
N SER A 18 -19.72 8.61 10.66
CA SER A 18 -19.00 9.66 11.41
C SER A 18 -17.58 9.92 10.86
N ARG A 19 -17.30 9.49 9.63
CA ARG A 19 -16.06 9.82 8.93
C ARG A 19 -16.28 9.73 7.43
N TYR A 20 -16.53 10.88 6.81
CA TYR A 20 -16.42 11.04 5.37
C TYR A 20 -14.95 10.82 5.00
N VAL A 21 -14.63 9.65 4.44
CA VAL A 21 -13.35 9.42 3.76
C VAL A 21 -13.59 9.84 2.32
N ALA A 22 -13.00 10.96 1.91
CA ALA A 22 -13.11 11.46 0.54
C ALA A 22 -12.70 10.34 -0.44
N LEU A 23 -13.55 10.10 -1.45
CA LEU A 23 -13.23 9.31 -2.63
C LEU A 23 -12.14 10.07 -3.41
N GLN A 24 -10.87 9.85 -3.03
CA GLN A 24 -9.73 10.33 -3.78
C GLN A 24 -9.66 9.54 -5.09
N PRO A 25 -9.38 10.20 -6.24
CA PRO A 25 -9.37 9.55 -7.54
C PRO A 25 -8.47 8.31 -7.52
N ALA A 26 -9.00 7.20 -8.04
CA ALA A 26 -8.37 5.87 -8.08
C ALA A 26 -7.18 5.80 -9.06
N GLY A 27 -6.34 6.83 -9.10
CA GLY A 27 -5.02 6.82 -9.73
C GLY A 27 -3.97 6.67 -8.63
N HIS A 28 -3.72 5.43 -8.19
CA HIS A 28 -2.60 5.00 -7.34
C HIS A 28 -1.79 6.13 -6.67
N MET A 29 -2.38 6.85 -5.71
CA MET A 29 -1.63 7.78 -4.89
C MET A 29 -0.77 6.96 -3.93
N LEU A 30 0.45 6.66 -4.37
CA LEU A 30 1.49 6.10 -3.53
C LEU A 30 1.68 7.02 -2.32
N THR A 31 1.76 6.45 -1.13
CA THR A 31 2.01 7.24 0.07
C THR A 31 3.41 7.87 -0.02
N LYS A 32 3.65 8.97 0.70
CA LYS A 32 4.99 9.60 0.78
C LYS A 32 6.08 8.58 1.17
N HIS A 33 5.72 7.62 2.02
CA HIS A 33 6.62 6.55 2.44
C HIS A 33 6.94 5.58 1.29
N GLN A 34 5.93 5.12 0.55
CA GLN A 34 6.10 4.27 -0.64
C GLN A 34 6.89 4.97 -1.75
N GLN A 35 6.61 6.25 -1.99
CA GLN A 35 7.37 7.06 -2.94
C GLN A 35 8.85 7.14 -2.54
N ARG A 36 9.14 7.29 -1.24
CA ARG A 36 10.51 7.34 -0.75
C ARG A 36 11.23 5.99 -0.90
N ILE A 37 10.54 4.87 -0.67
CA ILE A 37 11.07 3.53 -0.97
C ILE A 37 11.42 3.41 -2.45
N LEU A 38 10.53 3.82 -3.36
CA LEU A 38 10.78 3.77 -4.79
C LEU A 38 11.95 4.67 -5.20
N SER A 39 12.03 5.90 -4.66
CA SER A 39 13.15 6.81 -4.92
C SER A 39 14.47 6.24 -4.42
N LEU A 40 14.49 5.51 -3.30
CA LEU A 40 15.69 4.80 -2.84
C LEU A 40 16.03 3.68 -3.82
N LEU A 41 15.09 2.80 -4.15
CA LEU A 41 15.34 1.70 -5.09
C LEU A 41 15.74 2.17 -6.49
N ALA A 42 15.29 3.35 -6.93
CA ALA A 42 15.70 3.96 -8.19
C ALA A 42 17.18 4.38 -8.20
N GLN A 43 17.74 4.74 -7.04
CA GLN A 43 19.15 5.12 -6.90
C GLN A 43 20.09 3.92 -6.91
N TYR A 44 19.62 2.72 -6.55
CA TYR A 44 20.46 1.52 -6.44
C TYR A 44 20.08 0.48 -7.50
N THR A 45 20.87 0.41 -8.57
CA THR A 45 20.62 -0.50 -9.72
C THR A 45 20.64 -1.99 -9.34
N VAL A 46 21.44 -2.36 -8.33
CA VAL A 46 21.55 -3.75 -7.86
C VAL A 46 20.38 -4.14 -6.93
N GLY A 47 19.62 -3.15 -6.44
CA GLY A 47 18.64 -3.33 -5.39
C GLY A 47 19.22 -3.22 -3.98
N LEU A 48 18.34 -3.24 -2.98
CA LEU A 48 18.67 -3.06 -1.57
C LEU A 48 18.07 -4.20 -0.73
N ALA A 49 18.82 -4.67 0.27
CA ALA A 49 18.25 -5.57 1.27
C ALA A 49 17.27 -4.82 2.18
N LEU A 50 16.37 -5.57 2.84
CA LEU A 50 15.42 -4.98 3.79
C LEU A 50 16.12 -4.17 4.90
N ARG A 51 17.27 -4.67 5.36
CA ARG A 51 18.07 -4.05 6.41
C ARG A 51 18.67 -2.71 5.96
N ASP A 52 19.11 -2.64 4.70
CA ASP A 52 19.68 -1.42 4.12
C ASP A 52 18.58 -0.38 3.84
N LEU A 53 17.43 -0.83 3.32
CA LEU A 53 16.24 0.03 3.16
C LEU A 53 15.84 0.66 4.50
N ARG A 54 15.80 -0.12 5.58
CA ARG A 54 15.48 0.38 6.92
C ARG A 54 16.55 1.35 7.43
N ALA A 55 17.83 1.06 7.22
CA ALA A 55 18.91 1.98 7.59
C ALA A 55 18.82 3.33 6.84
N LEU A 56 18.43 3.32 5.57
CA LEU A 56 18.28 4.52 4.73
C LEU A 56 17.00 5.30 5.01
N LEU A 57 15.91 4.63 5.38
CA LEU A 57 14.64 5.26 5.75
C LEU A 57 14.63 5.81 7.18
N GLY A 58 15.53 5.29 8.03
CA GLY A 58 15.57 5.57 9.46
C GLY A 58 14.85 4.49 10.28
N ASP A 59 15.37 4.22 11.49
CA ASP A 59 14.87 3.13 12.34
C ASP A 59 13.47 3.38 12.93
N GLU A 60 12.91 4.57 12.70
CA GLU A 60 11.54 4.92 13.10
C GLU A 60 10.47 4.09 12.38
N VAL A 61 10.79 3.51 11.22
CA VAL A 61 9.84 2.70 10.46
C VAL A 61 9.90 1.26 10.96
N PRO A 62 8.81 0.72 11.52
CA PRO A 62 8.80 -0.64 11.99
C PRO A 62 8.88 -1.62 10.80
N GLU A 63 9.65 -2.70 10.97
CA GLU A 63 9.93 -3.65 9.90
C GLU A 63 8.65 -4.22 9.24
N TRP A 64 7.60 -4.44 10.03
CA TRP A 64 6.32 -4.95 9.50
C TRP A 64 5.65 -3.98 8.53
N ALA A 65 5.77 -2.66 8.77
CA ALA A 65 5.20 -1.64 7.90
C ALA A 65 5.98 -1.57 6.59
N LEU A 66 7.32 -1.61 6.66
CA LEU A 66 8.18 -1.66 5.49
C LEU A 66 7.89 -2.91 4.63
N LYS A 67 7.74 -4.09 5.25
CA LYS A 67 7.36 -5.33 4.53
C LYS A 67 5.99 -5.22 3.87
N LYS A 68 5.01 -4.58 4.52
CA LYS A 68 3.68 -4.35 3.96
C LYS A 68 3.75 -3.46 2.72
N ASP A 69 4.50 -2.37 2.77
CA ASP A 69 4.71 -1.47 1.64
C ASP A 69 5.43 -2.14 0.48
N LEU A 70 6.51 -2.89 0.76
CA LEU A 70 7.22 -3.66 -0.27
C LEU A 70 6.33 -4.72 -0.92
N SER A 71 5.48 -5.39 -0.14
CA SER A 71 4.51 -6.36 -0.67
C SER A 71 3.48 -5.70 -1.57
N LEU A 72 2.98 -4.52 -1.19
CA LEU A 72 2.05 -3.74 -2.00
C LEU A 72 2.72 -3.29 -3.30
N LEU A 73 3.90 -2.66 -3.23
CA LEU A 73 4.66 -2.20 -4.39
C LEU A 73 5.01 -3.35 -5.36
N LYS A 74 5.30 -4.53 -4.81
CA LYS A 74 5.52 -5.75 -5.60
C LYS A 74 4.23 -6.23 -6.27
N GLY A 75 3.10 -6.20 -5.57
CA GLY A 75 1.78 -6.50 -6.12
C GLY A 75 1.39 -5.55 -7.27
N LEU A 76 1.84 -4.31 -7.22
CA LEU A 76 1.68 -3.32 -8.31
C LEU A 76 2.65 -3.52 -9.48
N GLY A 77 3.60 -4.45 -9.36
CA GLY A 77 4.63 -4.68 -10.38
C GLY A 77 5.70 -3.58 -10.45
N LEU A 78 5.74 -2.66 -9.49
CA LEU A 78 6.71 -1.55 -9.46
C LEU A 78 8.10 -1.99 -9.01
N ILE A 79 8.18 -3.05 -8.20
CA ILE A 79 9.43 -3.59 -7.67
C ILE A 79 9.50 -5.10 -7.82
N GLY A 80 10.72 -5.62 -7.92
CA GLY A 80 11.04 -7.03 -7.89
C GLY A 80 11.78 -7.45 -6.61
N THR A 81 11.83 -8.76 -6.40
CA THR A 81 12.63 -9.40 -5.34
C THR A 81 13.51 -10.46 -5.93
N ALA A 82 14.77 -10.51 -5.51
CA ALA A 82 15.68 -11.61 -5.79
C ALA A 82 16.41 -12.05 -4.52
N GLY A 83 16.94 -13.27 -4.53
CA GLY A 83 17.58 -13.89 -3.35
C GLY A 83 16.60 -14.59 -2.41
N HIS A 84 17.14 -15.18 -1.33
CA HIS A 84 16.38 -15.95 -0.35
C HIS A 84 16.77 -15.57 1.08
N GLY A 85 15.79 -15.54 1.98
CA GLY A 85 15.98 -15.27 3.41
C GLY A 85 16.73 -13.96 3.68
N ARG A 86 17.89 -14.05 4.33
CA ARG A 86 18.74 -12.89 4.70
C ARG A 86 19.42 -12.23 3.50
N GLY A 87 19.56 -12.94 2.38
CA GLY A 87 20.12 -12.42 1.14
C GLY A 87 19.06 -11.87 0.17
N ALA A 88 17.81 -11.71 0.62
CA ALA A 88 16.76 -11.16 -0.22
C ALA A 88 16.97 -9.64 -0.41
N PHE A 89 17.01 -9.21 -1.67
CA PHE A 89 17.10 -7.81 -2.06
C PHE A 89 15.95 -7.42 -2.98
N TRP A 90 15.58 -6.14 -2.88
CA TRP A 90 14.47 -5.52 -3.58
C TRP A 90 15.04 -4.56 -4.61
N PHE A 91 14.49 -4.55 -5.83
CA PHE A 91 14.95 -3.68 -6.90
C PHE A 91 13.77 -3.06 -7.63
N LEU A 92 13.97 -1.88 -8.21
CA LEU A 92 12.95 -1.24 -9.02
C LEU A 92 12.78 -2.01 -10.34
N ARG A 93 11.54 -2.31 -10.72
CA ARG A 93 11.25 -2.92 -12.02
C ARG A 93 11.21 -1.81 -13.08
N LYS A 94 11.97 -1.97 -14.15
CA LYS A 94 11.90 -1.11 -15.34
C LYS A 94 10.74 -1.51 -16.23
#